data_AF-H1LTC4-F1
#
_entry.id   AF-H1LTC4-F1
#
_cell.length_a   1.000
_cell.length_b   1.000
_cell.length_c   1.000
_cell.angle_alpha   90.00
_cell.angle_beta   90.00
_cell.angle_gamma   90.00
#
_symmetry.space_group_name_H-M   'P 1'
#
loop_
_entity.id
_entity.type
_entity.pdbx_description
1 polymer ?
#
loop_
_entity_poly.entity_id
_entity_poly.type
_entity_poly.pdbx_seq_one_letter_code
_entity_poly.pdbx_strand_id
1 'polypeptide(L)'
;MLQKGILELDICEGKTVCNVSEDGLTLDETHEETTVANANRIKVISDTIHRKGGKVVGNINISLPWLLGEFEPYVDALCAGFDTYDEAVLDVISGEYSPIAKLPLTLPRGNEVIAVNKDGVCVSPNDVPGYDKDKYMPESMKDENGKAYAYRDSVGNYYELGFGLKL
;
A
#
# COMPACT_ATOMS: atom_id res chain seq x y z
N MET A 1 -14.02 -21.57 2.95
CA MET A 1 -14.95 -20.61 2.33
C MET A 1 -14.18 -20.00 1.16
N LEU A 2 -14.65 -20.13 -0.08
CA LEU A 2 -14.01 -19.43 -1.21
C LEU A 2 -14.18 -17.92 -0.98
N GLN A 3 -13.09 -17.17 -1.13
CA GLN A 3 -13.12 -15.71 -1.06
C GLN A 3 -13.96 -15.18 -2.23
N LYS A 4 -14.84 -14.20 -1.98
CA LYS A 4 -15.77 -13.71 -3.00
C LYS A 4 -15.07 -12.90 -4.09
N GLY A 5 -13.90 -12.34 -3.83
CA GLY A 5 -13.11 -11.53 -4.77
C GLY A 5 -11.61 -11.85 -4.72
N ILE A 6 -10.84 -11.10 -5.51
CA ILE A 6 -9.37 -11.07 -5.43
C ILE A 6 -8.97 -10.43 -4.10
N LEU A 7 -7.81 -10.82 -3.56
CA LEU A 7 -7.24 -10.20 -2.36
C LEU A 7 -7.16 -8.68 -2.51
N GLU A 8 -7.85 -7.95 -1.63
CA GLU A 8 -7.81 -6.50 -1.57
C GLU A 8 -6.58 -6.03 -0.78
N LEU A 9 -5.80 -5.13 -1.37
CA LEU A 9 -4.57 -4.58 -0.81
C LEU A 9 -4.67 -3.08 -0.52
N ASP A 10 -5.75 -2.40 -0.91
CA ASP A 10 -6.02 -1.05 -0.45
C ASP A 10 -6.28 -0.99 1.05
N ILE A 11 -5.93 0.13 1.65
CA ILE A 11 -6.36 0.50 3.00
C ILE A 11 -7.74 1.13 2.87
N CYS A 12 -8.80 0.34 3.03
CA CYS A 12 -10.15 0.76 2.67
C CYS A 12 -11.24 0.23 3.63
N GLU A 13 -12.39 0.93 3.60
CA GLU A 13 -13.62 0.54 4.27
C GLU A 13 -14.81 0.76 3.33
N GLY A 14 -15.59 -0.29 3.12
CA GLY A 14 -16.78 -0.26 2.25
C GLY A 14 -16.45 -0.09 0.77
N LYS A 15 -15.27 -0.55 0.31
CA LYS A 15 -14.87 -0.44 -1.10
C LYS A 15 -15.63 -1.47 -1.92
N THR A 16 -16.36 -1.04 -2.93
CA THR A 16 -16.98 -1.95 -3.91
C THR A 16 -15.91 -2.61 -4.78
N VAL A 17 -15.87 -3.93 -4.77
CA VAL A 17 -14.95 -4.75 -5.57
C VAL A 17 -15.72 -5.83 -6.35
N CYS A 18 -15.12 -6.31 -7.44
CA CYS A 18 -15.74 -7.36 -8.26
C CYS A 18 -15.65 -8.72 -7.55
N ASN A 19 -16.67 -9.54 -7.75
CA ASN A 19 -16.60 -10.95 -7.40
C ASN A 19 -15.67 -11.70 -8.36
N VAL A 20 -15.26 -12.91 -7.97
CA VAL A 20 -14.55 -13.86 -8.84
C VAL A 20 -15.29 -15.18 -8.99
N SER A 21 -15.14 -15.80 -10.16
CA SER A 21 -15.56 -17.18 -10.41
C SER A 21 -14.67 -18.19 -9.68
N GLU A 22 -15.03 -19.48 -9.71
CA GLU A 22 -14.17 -20.56 -9.19
C GLU A 22 -12.81 -20.62 -9.89
N ASP A 23 -12.74 -20.19 -11.15
CA ASP A 23 -11.51 -20.11 -11.95
C ASP A 23 -10.72 -18.80 -11.70
N GLY A 24 -11.19 -17.94 -10.78
CA GLY A 24 -10.52 -16.68 -10.42
C GLY A 24 -10.75 -15.52 -11.39
N LEU A 25 -11.73 -15.63 -12.29
CA LEU A 25 -12.05 -14.58 -13.27
C LEU A 25 -13.05 -13.58 -12.68
N THR A 26 -12.85 -12.29 -12.95
CA THR A 26 -13.74 -11.22 -12.49
C THR A 26 -15.14 -11.36 -13.06
N LEU A 27 -16.15 -11.16 -12.22
CA LEU A 27 -17.56 -11.15 -12.57
C LEU A 27 -18.15 -9.74 -12.51
N ASP A 28 -19.34 -9.54 -13.11
CA ASP A 28 -20.06 -8.26 -13.05
C ASP A 28 -20.71 -8.02 -11.68
N GLU A 29 -20.98 -9.08 -10.91
CA GLU A 29 -21.43 -8.95 -9.53
C GLU A 29 -20.32 -8.38 -8.63
N THR A 30 -20.74 -7.61 -7.63
CA THR A 30 -19.82 -6.94 -6.70
C THR A 30 -20.18 -7.20 -5.24
N HIS A 31 -19.23 -6.92 -4.35
CA HIS A 31 -19.45 -6.84 -2.91
C HIS A 31 -18.61 -5.71 -2.32
N GLU A 32 -18.82 -5.41 -1.03
CA GLU A 32 -18.00 -4.45 -0.29
C GLU A 32 -16.90 -5.17 0.48
N GLU A 33 -15.68 -4.65 0.38
CA GLU A 33 -14.52 -5.08 1.15
C GLU A 33 -14.08 -3.99 2.14
N THR A 34 -13.63 -4.44 3.31
CA THR A 34 -13.04 -3.60 4.35
C THR A 34 -11.78 -4.27 4.86
N THR A 35 -10.63 -3.72 4.49
CA THR A 35 -9.32 -4.19 4.97
C THR A 35 -8.94 -3.56 6.29
N VAL A 36 -9.36 -2.31 6.53
CA VAL A 36 -9.12 -1.57 7.77
C VAL A 36 -10.40 -0.88 8.20
N ALA A 37 -10.93 -1.29 9.36
CA ALA A 37 -12.08 -0.62 9.95
C ALA A 37 -11.74 0.85 10.28
N ASN A 38 -12.68 1.76 9.99
CA ASN A 38 -12.52 3.20 10.14
C ASN A 38 -11.51 3.86 9.17
N ALA A 39 -11.13 3.23 8.07
CA ALA A 39 -10.18 3.81 7.11
C ALA A 39 -10.62 5.21 6.62
N ASN A 40 -11.92 5.40 6.40
CA ASN A 40 -12.49 6.69 5.99
C ASN A 40 -12.23 7.83 7.01
N ARG A 41 -11.93 7.51 8.28
CA ARG A 41 -11.60 8.51 9.31
C ARG A 41 -10.18 9.04 9.21
N ILE A 42 -9.27 8.37 8.51
CA ILE A 42 -7.85 8.80 8.36
C ILE A 42 -7.80 10.22 7.80
N LYS A 43 -8.47 10.45 6.66
CA LYS A 43 -8.56 11.78 6.03
C LYS A 43 -9.20 12.81 6.96
N VAL A 44 -10.29 12.46 7.63
CA VAL A 44 -11.00 13.36 8.56
C VAL A 44 -10.10 13.78 9.72
N ILE A 45 -9.29 12.86 10.25
CA ILE A 45 -8.30 13.13 11.30
C ILE A 45 -7.22 14.07 10.75
N SER A 46 -6.63 13.75 9.60
CA SER A 46 -5.64 14.57 8.91
C SER A 46 -6.12 16.02 8.76
N ASP A 47 -7.26 16.21 8.10
CA ASP A 47 -7.85 17.53 7.84
C ASP A 47 -8.14 18.30 9.15
N THR A 48 -8.52 17.59 10.21
CA THR A 48 -8.83 18.20 11.51
C THR A 48 -7.59 18.65 12.26
N ILE A 49 -6.52 17.85 12.22
CA ILE A 49 -5.26 18.17 12.88
C ILE A 49 -4.52 19.28 12.12
N HIS A 50 -4.47 19.19 10.79
CA HIS A 50 -3.82 20.21 9.94
C HIS A 50 -4.49 21.58 10.05
N ARG A 51 -5.83 21.66 10.12
CA ARG A 51 -6.54 22.94 10.36
C ARG A 51 -6.17 23.62 11.68
N LYS A 52 -5.64 22.87 12.65
CA LYS A 52 -5.16 23.40 13.94
C LYS A 52 -3.65 23.64 13.94
N GLY A 53 -2.98 23.50 12.80
CA GLY A 53 -1.52 23.61 12.68
C GLY A 53 -0.75 22.42 13.25
N GLY A 54 -1.44 21.31 13.55
CA GLY A 54 -0.80 20.08 14.04
C GLY A 54 -0.19 19.24 12.93
N LYS A 55 0.44 18.14 13.32
CA LYS A 55 1.05 17.13 12.45
C LYS A 55 0.50 15.75 12.78
N VAL A 56 0.40 14.88 11.79
CA VAL A 56 -0.09 13.51 11.92
C VAL A 56 1.05 12.53 11.66
N VAL A 57 1.31 11.66 12.62
CA VAL A 57 2.21 10.51 12.45
C VAL A 57 1.34 9.27 12.28
N GLY A 58 1.46 8.59 11.14
CA GLY A 58 0.80 7.32 10.88
C GLY A 58 1.76 6.16 11.11
N ASN A 59 1.26 5.08 11.71
CA ASN A 59 1.99 3.81 11.76
C ASN A 59 1.19 2.74 11.02
N ILE A 60 1.84 2.02 10.10
CA ILE A 60 1.27 0.86 9.42
C ILE A 60 1.97 -0.42 9.85
N ASN A 61 1.19 -1.41 10.25
CA ASN A 61 1.69 -2.77 10.42
C ASN A 61 1.55 -3.52 9.08
N ILE A 62 2.68 -3.79 8.43
CA ILE A 62 2.74 -4.43 7.12
C ILE A 62 2.68 -5.94 7.30
N SER A 63 1.49 -6.52 7.10
CA SER A 63 1.27 -7.97 7.00
C SER A 63 1.12 -8.45 5.55
N LEU A 64 0.84 -7.53 4.64
CA LEU A 64 0.68 -7.72 3.20
C LEU A 64 1.32 -6.54 2.45
N PRO A 65 1.60 -6.64 1.14
CA PRO A 65 2.12 -5.54 0.34
C PRO A 65 1.04 -4.48 0.08
N TRP A 66 0.65 -3.75 1.14
CA TRP A 66 -0.41 -2.76 1.13
C TRP A 66 -0.21 -1.66 0.08
N LEU A 67 -1.31 -1.21 -0.51
CA LEU A 67 -1.37 -0.01 -1.34
C LEU A 67 -1.52 1.21 -0.43
N LEU A 68 -0.52 2.10 -0.46
CA LEU A 68 -0.44 3.23 0.48
C LEU A 68 -1.19 4.49 0.02
N GLY A 69 -1.81 4.47 -1.18
CA GLY A 69 -2.44 5.65 -1.78
C GLY A 69 -3.53 6.29 -0.92
N GLU A 70 -4.26 5.49 -0.14
CA GLU A 70 -5.30 5.97 0.79
C GLU A 70 -4.79 6.20 2.22
N PHE A 71 -3.47 6.21 2.44
CA PHE A 71 -2.87 6.39 3.76
C PHE A 71 -1.71 7.40 3.78
N GLU A 72 -0.66 7.18 3.00
CA GLU A 72 0.55 8.01 3.02
C GLU A 72 0.26 9.50 2.77
N PRO A 73 -0.63 9.89 1.83
CA PRO A 73 -0.91 11.31 1.59
C PRO A 73 -1.58 12.05 2.76
N TYR A 74 -2.09 11.32 3.75
CA TYR A 74 -2.82 11.87 4.90
C TYR A 74 -1.97 11.92 6.19
N VAL A 75 -0.67 11.62 6.10
CA VAL A 75 0.24 11.65 7.24
C VAL A 75 1.47 12.49 6.92
N ASP A 76 2.00 13.22 7.90
CA ASP A 76 3.23 14.01 7.76
C ASP A 76 4.49 13.16 7.97
N ALA A 77 4.35 12.03 8.68
CA ALA A 77 5.37 11.02 8.85
C ALA A 77 4.73 9.63 8.87
N LEU A 78 5.35 8.68 8.17
CA LEU A 78 4.91 7.30 8.08
C LEU A 78 5.94 6.38 8.76
N CYS A 79 5.54 5.74 9.85
CA CYS A 79 6.24 4.61 10.43
C CYS A 79 5.64 3.31 9.86
N ALA A 80 6.49 2.32 9.64
CA ALA A 80 6.07 0.99 9.19
C ALA A 80 6.76 -0.09 10.03
N GLY A 81 5.99 -1.10 10.41
CA GLY A 81 6.44 -2.25 11.18
C GLY A 81 5.98 -3.59 10.58
N PHE A 82 6.45 -4.69 11.16
CA PHE A 82 6.11 -6.06 10.78
C PHE A 82 5.85 -6.86 12.05
N ASP A 83 4.61 -6.80 12.52
CA ASP A 83 4.21 -7.28 13.85
C ASP A 83 5.05 -6.67 14.98
N THR A 84 5.37 -5.37 14.82
CA THR A 84 6.20 -4.62 15.76
C THR A 84 5.38 -4.25 17.00
N TYR A 85 5.95 -4.43 18.19
CA TYR A 85 5.34 -4.01 19.45
C TYR A 85 5.04 -2.51 19.48
N ASP A 86 3.89 -2.14 20.07
CA ASP A 86 3.45 -0.75 20.17
C ASP A 86 4.48 0.12 20.90
N GLU A 87 5.13 -0.39 21.94
CA GLU A 87 6.19 0.32 22.68
C GLU A 87 7.38 0.67 21.79
N ALA A 88 7.81 -0.25 20.93
CA ALA A 88 8.92 -0.02 20.01
C ALA A 88 8.57 1.01 18.93
N VAL A 89 7.30 1.04 18.48
CA VAL A 89 6.80 2.09 17.58
C VAL A 89 6.83 3.44 18.30
N LEU A 90 6.35 3.50 19.55
CA LEU A 90 6.34 4.73 20.33
C LEU A 90 7.75 5.26 20.64
N ASP A 91 8.72 4.39 20.91
CA ASP A 91 10.13 4.76 21.11
C ASP A 91 10.74 5.43 19.88
N VAL A 92 10.36 4.98 18.67
CA VAL A 92 10.79 5.63 17.42
C VAL A 92 10.08 6.97 17.22
N ILE A 93 8.77 7.04 17.46
CA ILE A 93 7.98 8.26 17.30
C ILE A 93 8.42 9.34 18.29
N SER A 94 8.76 8.97 19.53
CA SER A 94 9.23 9.88 20.58
C SER A 94 10.70 10.28 20.42
N GLY A 95 11.46 9.56 19.59
CA GLY A 95 12.88 9.82 19.35
C GLY A 95 13.83 9.14 20.32
N GLU A 96 13.33 8.25 21.19
CA GLU A 96 14.17 7.39 22.03
C GLU A 96 15.03 6.42 21.20
N TYR A 97 14.57 6.06 20.00
CA TYR A 97 15.33 5.26 19.04
C TYR A 97 15.27 5.81 17.61
N SER A 98 16.43 5.88 16.93
CA SER A 98 16.49 6.29 15.52
C SER A 98 16.16 5.11 14.59
N PRO A 99 15.21 5.25 13.64
CA PRO A 99 14.85 4.17 12.74
C PRO A 99 16.01 3.85 11.77
N ILE A 100 16.39 2.57 11.70
CA ILE A 100 17.44 2.07 10.80
C ILE A 100 16.96 0.94 9.88
N ALA A 101 15.73 0.48 10.07
CA ALA A 101 15.16 -0.64 9.34
C ALA A 101 14.92 -0.29 7.86
N LYS A 102 14.91 -1.33 7.02
CA LYS A 102 14.67 -1.24 5.59
C LYS A 102 13.54 -2.20 5.20
N LEU A 103 12.75 -1.83 4.20
CA LEU A 103 11.67 -2.65 3.68
C LEU A 103 12.23 -4.00 3.17
N PRO A 104 11.68 -5.14 3.59
CA PRO A 104 12.03 -6.47 3.09
C PRO A 104 11.26 -6.85 1.81
N LEU A 105 10.45 -5.94 1.26
CA LEU A 105 9.63 -6.13 0.07
C LEU A 105 9.40 -4.79 -0.65
N THR A 106 8.97 -4.84 -1.90
CA THR A 106 8.53 -3.65 -2.66
C THR A 106 7.03 -3.48 -2.52
N LEU A 107 6.57 -2.29 -2.13
CA LEU A 107 5.14 -1.97 -2.07
C LEU A 107 4.61 -1.56 -3.46
N PRO A 108 3.44 -2.04 -3.90
CA PRO A 108 2.92 -1.72 -5.22
C PRO A 108 2.41 -0.27 -5.28
N ARG A 109 2.53 0.34 -6.47
CA ARG A 109 2.14 1.73 -6.73
C ARG A 109 0.65 1.99 -6.54
N GLY A 110 -0.18 1.00 -6.84
CA GLY A 110 -1.63 1.11 -6.80
C GLY A 110 -2.31 -0.06 -7.51
N ASN A 111 -3.63 0.00 -7.59
CA ASN A 111 -4.45 -1.03 -8.25
C ASN A 111 -4.03 -1.28 -9.70
N GLU A 112 -3.56 -0.25 -10.41
CA GLU A 112 -3.23 -0.33 -11.82
C GLU A 112 -2.01 -1.21 -12.14
N VAL A 113 -1.13 -1.46 -11.16
CA VAL A 113 0.06 -2.32 -11.35
C VAL A 113 -0.16 -3.76 -10.87
N ILE A 114 -1.31 -4.02 -10.25
CA ILE A 114 -1.76 -5.36 -9.83
C ILE A 114 -3.08 -5.76 -10.47
N ALA A 115 -3.57 -4.97 -11.43
CA ALA A 115 -4.84 -5.20 -12.10
C ALA A 115 -4.84 -6.53 -12.86
N VAL A 116 -5.95 -7.24 -12.79
CA VAL A 116 -6.20 -8.49 -13.50
C VAL A 116 -7.23 -8.23 -14.59
N ASN A 117 -6.96 -8.65 -15.82
CA ASN A 117 -7.91 -8.51 -16.92
C ASN A 117 -9.00 -9.59 -16.89
N LYS A 118 -9.96 -9.53 -17.83
CA LYS A 118 -11.07 -10.49 -17.91
C LYS A 118 -10.64 -11.95 -18.16
N ASP A 119 -9.44 -12.15 -18.68
CA ASP A 119 -8.87 -13.47 -18.93
C ASP A 119 -8.04 -13.98 -17.74
N GLY A 120 -8.04 -13.28 -16.60
CA GLY A 120 -7.30 -13.68 -15.40
C GLY A 120 -5.80 -13.35 -15.45
N VAL A 121 -5.36 -12.56 -16.42
CA VAL A 121 -3.95 -12.19 -16.58
C VAL A 121 -3.67 -10.90 -15.81
N CYS A 122 -2.77 -10.98 -14.85
CA CYS A 122 -2.29 -9.81 -14.10
C CYS A 122 -1.33 -8.98 -14.97
N VAL A 123 -1.47 -7.65 -14.92
CA VAL A 123 -0.58 -6.70 -15.61
C VAL A 123 0.87 -6.81 -15.15
N SER A 124 1.09 -7.15 -13.88
CA SER A 124 2.40 -7.54 -13.37
C SER A 124 2.44 -9.05 -13.11
N PRO A 125 3.40 -9.81 -13.67
CA PRO A 125 3.43 -11.26 -13.49
C PRO A 125 3.49 -11.67 -12.02
N ASN A 126 2.62 -12.58 -11.58
CA ASN A 126 2.47 -12.98 -10.17
C ASN A 126 3.67 -13.79 -9.64
N ASP A 127 4.44 -14.40 -10.53
CA ASP A 127 5.63 -15.20 -10.25
C ASP A 127 6.93 -14.37 -10.19
N VAL A 128 6.85 -13.07 -10.49
CA VAL A 128 7.99 -12.15 -10.45
C VAL A 128 7.99 -11.38 -9.13
N PRO A 129 9.11 -11.37 -8.38
CA PRO A 129 9.20 -10.62 -7.12
C PRO A 129 9.13 -9.12 -7.37
N GLY A 130 8.61 -8.37 -6.39
CA GLY A 130 8.33 -6.93 -6.54
C GLY A 130 9.53 -6.08 -6.99
N TYR A 131 10.75 -6.41 -6.57
CA TYR A 131 11.97 -5.69 -6.98
C TYR A 131 12.35 -5.90 -8.45
N ASP A 132 11.77 -6.91 -9.12
CA ASP A 132 12.10 -7.29 -10.50
C ASP A 132 10.95 -7.04 -11.49
N LYS A 133 9.77 -6.67 -10.98
CA LYS A 133 8.55 -6.49 -11.80
C LYS A 133 8.71 -5.45 -12.89
N ASP A 134 9.49 -4.39 -12.68
CA ASP A 134 9.69 -3.33 -13.68
C ASP A 134 10.25 -3.83 -15.02
N LYS A 135 10.99 -4.95 -15.04
CA LYS A 135 11.46 -5.57 -16.29
C LYS A 135 10.34 -6.10 -17.18
N TYR A 136 9.18 -6.38 -16.58
CA TYR A 136 8.03 -7.00 -17.23
C TYR A 136 6.84 -6.05 -17.36
N MET A 137 6.91 -4.87 -16.73
CA MET A 137 5.87 -3.85 -16.83
C MET A 137 5.89 -3.16 -18.21
N PRO A 138 4.72 -2.80 -18.78
CA PRO A 138 4.65 -2.06 -20.02
C PRO A 138 5.41 -0.72 -19.94
N GLU A 139 6.15 -0.37 -20.99
CA GLU A 139 6.90 0.90 -21.05
C GLU A 139 6.01 2.13 -20.84
N SER A 140 4.75 2.07 -21.28
CA SER A 140 3.78 3.15 -21.09
C SER A 140 3.39 3.39 -19.63
N MET A 141 3.66 2.43 -18.73
CA MET A 141 3.38 2.56 -17.29
C MET A 141 4.60 3.01 -16.49
N LYS A 142 5.78 3.02 -17.12
CA LYS A 142 7.03 3.43 -16.47
C LYS A 142 7.10 4.94 -16.41
N ASP A 143 7.59 5.43 -15.28
CA ASP A 143 7.90 6.83 -15.08
C ASP A 143 9.25 7.19 -15.71
N GLU A 144 9.70 8.43 -15.49
CA GLU A 144 10.96 8.94 -16.03
C GLU A 144 12.21 8.19 -15.55
N ASN A 145 12.10 7.41 -14.47
CA ASN A 145 13.18 6.57 -13.93
C ASN A 145 13.09 5.12 -14.39
N GLY A 146 12.17 4.80 -15.30
CA GLY A 146 11.94 3.44 -15.80
C GLY A 146 11.21 2.55 -14.80
N LYS A 147 10.59 3.12 -13.76
CA LYS A 147 9.90 2.39 -12.70
C LYS A 147 8.39 2.47 -12.88
N ALA A 148 7.70 1.35 -12.70
CA ALA A 148 6.26 1.27 -12.79
C ALA A 148 5.64 0.68 -11.52
N TYR A 149 6.26 -0.36 -10.95
CA TYR A 149 5.62 -1.17 -9.92
C TYR A 149 5.66 -0.54 -8.53
N ALA A 150 6.77 0.06 -8.12
CA ALA A 150 6.94 0.54 -6.75
C ALA A 150 6.10 1.80 -6.46
N TYR A 151 5.52 1.87 -5.26
CA TYR A 151 4.91 3.10 -4.75
C TYR A 151 5.94 4.23 -4.66
N ARG A 152 5.59 5.40 -5.18
CA ARG A 152 6.41 6.61 -5.17
C ARG A 152 5.68 7.70 -4.40
N ASP A 153 6.29 8.18 -3.32
CA ASP A 153 5.70 9.26 -2.53
C ASP A 153 5.79 10.63 -3.22
N SER A 154 5.15 11.63 -2.62
CA SER A 154 5.10 13.00 -3.14
C SER A 154 6.46 13.71 -3.21
N VAL A 155 7.48 13.22 -2.48
CA VAL A 155 8.85 13.77 -2.50
C VAL A 155 9.81 12.93 -3.37
N GLY A 156 9.29 11.88 -4.02
CA GLY A 156 9.99 11.10 -5.02
C GLY A 156 10.71 9.85 -4.51
N ASN A 157 10.50 9.42 -3.26
CA ASN A 157 11.05 8.16 -2.77
C ASN A 157 10.27 6.98 -3.30
N TYR A 158 10.97 5.91 -3.69
CA TYR A 158 10.35 4.64 -4.06
C TYR A 158 10.40 3.64 -2.92
N TYR A 159 9.27 3.01 -2.62
CA TYR A 159 9.11 2.04 -1.54
C TYR A 159 9.51 0.63 -2.02
N GLU A 160 10.75 0.51 -2.45
CA GLU A 160 11.35 -0.73 -2.95
C GLU A 160 11.95 -1.58 -1.82
N LEU A 161 12.23 -2.85 -2.13
CA LEU A 161 13.12 -3.66 -1.31
C LEU A 161 14.39 -2.87 -0.95
N GLY A 162 14.67 -2.74 0.35
CA GLY A 162 15.81 -2.00 0.86
C GLY A 162 15.58 -0.51 1.10
N PHE A 163 14.40 0.03 0.77
CA PHE A 163 14.04 1.41 1.10
C PHE A 163 13.83 1.60 2.60
N GLY A 164 14.15 2.80 3.11
CA GLY A 164 13.94 3.19 4.49
C GLY A 164 14.69 4.47 4.79
N LEU A 165 14.04 5.43 5.42
CA LEU A 165 14.65 6.71 5.76
C LEU A 165 15.52 6.57 7.01
N LYS A 166 16.44 7.52 7.19
CA LYS A 166 17.18 7.73 8.43
C LYS A 166 16.84 9.14 8.91
N LEU A 167 16.57 9.27 10.21
CA LEU A 167 16.42 10.55 10.89
C LEU A 167 17.79 11.18 11.19
#